data_AF-A0A1F5HEG2-F1
#
_entry.id   AF-A0A1F5HEG2-F1
#
_cell.length_a   1.000
_cell.length_b   1.000
_cell.length_c   1.000
_cell.angle_alpha   90.00
_cell.angle_beta   90.00
_cell.angle_gamma   90.00
#
_symmetry.space_group_name_H-M   'P 1'
#
loop_
_entity.id
_entity.type
_entity.pdbx_description
1 polymer ?
#
loop_
_entity_poly.entity_id
_entity_poly.type
_entity_poly.pdbx_seq_one_letter_code
_entity_poly.pdbx_strand_id
1 'polypeptide(L)'
;MTKILPKISRLRSGLILPFILIPLSFIIIASVAWISLNISNINQVANQNISASALSVAEAGVNYYLWHLAHDSTDYQDGTGGPGPYIHDYKDSSGNVIGQYTLTITPPPLGSSTTTVEAVGQLTGSPQTRKIVAQLGIPSFARYAVIANEAIRFGWGTEVFGPLHSNGGIRFDGIAHDIVTSAVADYDDPDHDDIDSPEHVWHSDNNHEFGVHTHRDPPPPDPNPNWNNNFRPLEAPPNSVPDRPDVFLAGRQFPVPSVDFNGITADLADLRTKAQIPGEGFYQDHESDAIGYRIRLREDDRFDIYKVTATTAQCSSVDTYGITTEEEVSLNHSFPTNGIIFVEDQLWVEGKIDTAQLTIVAAKIGGTPEEKSIIVNNDIEYTNDDGSDKIGLIAQKDISIGLYSEDDLHIDSALLAQKGRIGRYSYKKSCNSTYWQRNQIIVNGSLGTAKRYGFRTVCGDTWTRNDPAGCDNGYENRELLFDENLTITPPPSFPTTGSFTILTWKEKD
;
A
#
# COMPACT_ATOMS: atom_id res chain seq x y z
N MET A 1 13.96 70.57 -70.60
CA MET A 1 13.59 69.48 -69.68
C MET A 1 13.71 68.17 -70.42
N THR A 2 14.71 67.38 -70.06
CA THR A 2 15.09 66.07 -70.57
C THR A 2 14.26 64.97 -69.90
N LYS A 3 13.76 63.98 -70.64
CA LYS A 3 13.36 62.62 -70.19
C LYS A 3 13.08 61.78 -71.44
N ILE A 4 14.12 61.23 -72.09
CA ILE A 4 14.59 59.83 -71.97
C ILE A 4 13.45 58.82 -72.16
N LEU A 5 13.27 58.36 -73.41
CA LEU A 5 12.61 57.11 -73.76
C LEU A 5 13.58 55.95 -73.47
N PRO A 6 13.20 54.87 -72.76
CA PRO A 6 14.06 53.71 -72.64
C PRO A 6 13.99 52.87 -73.92
N LYS A 7 15.18 52.64 -74.48
CA LYS A 7 15.42 51.79 -75.65
C LYS A 7 15.23 50.33 -75.23
N ILE A 8 14.14 49.69 -75.64
CA ILE A 8 13.92 48.25 -75.45
C ILE A 8 14.95 47.52 -76.32
N SER A 9 16.00 47.00 -75.69
CA SER A 9 16.99 46.14 -76.33
C SER A 9 16.32 44.85 -76.79
N ARG A 10 16.45 44.51 -78.07
CA ARG A 10 16.08 43.20 -78.59
C ARG A 10 16.81 42.11 -77.81
N LEU A 11 16.07 41.36 -76.98
CA LEU A 11 16.55 40.13 -76.35
C LEU A 11 17.06 39.20 -77.46
N ARG A 12 18.32 38.74 -77.33
CA ARG A 12 18.88 37.72 -78.21
C ARG A 12 18.03 36.46 -78.06
N SER A 13 17.41 36.00 -79.14
CA SER A 13 16.47 34.87 -79.19
C SER A 13 17.04 33.52 -78.71
N GLY A 14 18.32 33.44 -78.35
CA GLY A 14 18.99 32.24 -77.82
C GLY A 14 19.07 32.13 -76.29
N LEU A 15 18.73 33.18 -75.51
CA LEU A 15 18.83 33.18 -74.04
C LEU A 15 17.48 33.00 -73.31
N ILE A 16 16.34 33.11 -74.01
CA ILE A 16 15.01 33.03 -73.39
C ILE A 16 14.71 31.61 -72.86
N LEU A 17 15.18 30.57 -73.57
CA LEU A 17 14.95 29.17 -73.20
C LEU A 17 15.53 28.82 -71.81
N PRO A 18 16.82 29.07 -71.50
CA PRO A 18 17.36 28.77 -70.17
C PRO A 18 16.73 29.63 -69.05
N PHE A 19 16.33 30.88 -69.33
CA PHE A 19 15.62 31.72 -68.35
C PHE A 19 14.24 31.19 -67.97
N ILE A 20 13.59 30.39 -68.82
CA ILE A 20 12.30 29.74 -68.54
C ILE A 20 12.51 28.34 -67.96
N LEU A 21 13.47 27.58 -68.49
CA LEU A 21 13.68 26.19 -68.11
C LEU A 21 14.26 26.01 -66.69
N ILE A 22 15.13 26.92 -66.24
CA ILE A 22 15.72 26.86 -64.89
C ILE A 22 14.65 27.06 -63.80
N PRO A 23 13.83 28.12 -63.79
CA PRO A 23 12.77 28.25 -62.79
C PRO A 23 11.71 27.15 -62.93
N LEU A 24 11.41 26.69 -64.15
CA LEU A 24 10.49 25.58 -64.37
C LEU A 24 11.02 24.27 -63.76
N SER A 25 12.31 23.96 -63.91
CA SER A 25 12.91 22.77 -63.30
C SER A 25 12.94 22.86 -61.78
N PHE A 26 13.24 24.04 -61.22
CA PHE A 26 13.12 24.28 -59.77
C PHE A 26 11.69 24.08 -59.26
N ILE A 27 10.68 24.60 -59.98
CA ILE A 27 9.28 24.42 -59.62
C ILE A 27 8.87 22.95 -59.67
N ILE A 28 9.32 22.20 -60.70
CA ILE A 28 9.02 20.76 -60.81
C ILE A 28 9.67 19.99 -59.67
N ILE A 29 10.95 20.23 -59.38
CA ILE A 29 11.67 19.57 -58.27
C ILE A 29 11.02 19.90 -56.94
N ALA A 30 10.68 21.18 -56.69
CA ALA A 30 10.00 21.61 -55.48
C ALA A 30 8.61 20.98 -55.34
N SER A 31 7.85 20.87 -56.44
CA SER A 31 6.53 20.23 -56.46
C SER A 31 6.62 18.74 -56.16
N VAL A 32 7.59 18.03 -56.76
CA VAL A 32 7.82 16.60 -56.49
C VAL A 32 8.28 16.37 -55.04
N ALA A 33 9.14 17.25 -54.51
CA ALA A 33 9.57 17.18 -53.12
C ALA A 33 8.40 17.41 -52.16
N TRP A 34 7.56 18.41 -52.45
CA TRP A 34 6.36 18.71 -51.64
C TRP A 34 5.34 17.57 -51.68
N ILE A 35 5.08 16.99 -52.85
CA ILE A 35 4.19 15.80 -52.99
C ILE A 35 4.76 14.61 -52.22
N SER A 36 6.06 14.32 -52.36
CA SER A 36 6.73 13.23 -51.65
C SER A 36 6.65 13.39 -50.13
N LEU A 37 6.84 14.61 -49.61
CA LEU A 37 6.69 14.92 -48.18
C LEU A 37 5.24 14.69 -47.70
N ASN A 38 4.24 15.11 -48.48
CA ASN A 38 2.84 14.89 -48.13
C ASN A 38 2.48 13.39 -48.10
N ILE A 39 2.94 12.61 -49.09
CA ILE A 39 2.73 11.15 -49.11
C ILE A 39 3.42 10.49 -47.91
N SER A 40 4.66 10.90 -47.61
CA SER A 40 5.39 10.41 -46.43
C SER A 40 4.62 10.72 -45.13
N ASN A 41 4.10 11.94 -44.98
CA ASN A 41 3.31 12.34 -43.81
C ASN A 41 2.01 11.53 -43.70
N ILE A 42 1.29 11.31 -44.81
CA ILE A 42 0.06 10.49 -44.83
C ILE A 42 0.37 9.05 -44.38
N ASN A 43 1.44 8.45 -44.91
CA ASN A 43 1.85 7.09 -44.53
C ASN A 43 2.28 7.02 -43.06
N GLN A 44 2.96 8.06 -42.56
CA GLN A 44 3.35 8.16 -41.16
C GLN A 44 2.13 8.22 -40.24
N VAL A 45 1.14 9.07 -40.57
CA VAL A 45 -0.12 9.17 -39.81
C VAL A 45 -0.90 7.86 -39.87
N ALA A 46 -0.98 7.22 -41.04
CA ALA A 46 -1.63 5.91 -41.17
C ALA A 46 -0.96 4.85 -40.29
N ASN A 47 0.37 4.79 -40.29
CA ASN A 47 1.12 3.87 -39.44
C ASN A 47 0.94 4.18 -37.94
N GLN A 48 0.92 5.45 -37.55
CA GLN A 48 0.63 5.87 -36.18
C GLN A 48 -0.77 5.45 -35.73
N ASN A 49 -1.77 5.58 -36.61
CA ASN A 49 -3.13 5.16 -36.32
C ASN A 49 -3.25 3.64 -36.17
N ILE A 50 -2.61 2.87 -37.06
CA ILE A 50 -2.57 1.40 -36.98
C ILE A 50 -1.89 0.97 -35.67
N SER A 51 -0.77 1.60 -35.36
CA SER A 51 -0.01 1.37 -34.14
C SER A 51 -0.83 1.65 -32.87
N ALA A 52 -1.49 2.81 -32.79
CA ALA A 52 -2.32 3.17 -31.64
C ALA A 52 -3.52 2.20 -31.51
N SER A 53 -4.13 1.82 -32.63
CA SER A 53 -5.23 0.85 -32.63
C SER A 53 -4.77 -0.54 -32.20
N ALA A 54 -3.58 -0.99 -32.63
CA ALA A 54 -2.99 -2.25 -32.17
C ALA A 54 -2.71 -2.23 -30.66
N LEU A 55 -2.30 -1.08 -30.11
CA LEU A 55 -2.16 -0.91 -28.66
C LEU A 55 -3.50 -1.06 -27.95
N SER A 56 -4.56 -0.40 -28.43
CA SER A 56 -5.91 -0.57 -27.86
C SER A 56 -6.42 -2.01 -27.94
N VAL A 57 -6.08 -2.76 -29.00
CA VAL A 57 -6.38 -4.20 -29.08
C VAL A 57 -5.61 -4.99 -28.02
N ALA A 58 -4.34 -4.65 -27.75
CA ALA A 58 -3.57 -5.26 -26.66
C ALA A 58 -4.17 -4.92 -25.29
N GLU A 59 -4.61 -3.67 -25.07
CA GLU A 59 -5.29 -3.25 -23.82
C GLU A 59 -6.59 -4.02 -23.61
N ALA A 60 -7.35 -4.27 -24.67
CA ALA A 60 -8.54 -5.11 -24.60
C ALA A 60 -8.21 -6.52 -24.13
N GLY A 61 -7.06 -7.08 -24.54
CA GLY A 61 -6.59 -8.37 -24.05
C GLY A 61 -6.28 -8.40 -22.55
N VAL A 62 -5.59 -7.37 -22.03
CA VAL A 62 -5.35 -7.23 -20.59
C VAL A 62 -6.66 -7.08 -19.82
N ASN A 63 -7.59 -6.25 -20.30
CA ASN A 63 -8.89 -6.03 -19.65
C ASN A 63 -9.78 -7.28 -19.69
N TYR A 64 -9.73 -8.05 -20.79
CA TYR A 64 -10.40 -9.34 -20.88
C TYR A 64 -9.86 -10.30 -19.81
N TYR A 65 -8.54 -10.41 -19.67
CA TYR A 65 -7.97 -11.34 -18.69
C TYR A 65 -8.17 -10.89 -17.25
N LEU A 66 -8.22 -9.56 -17.01
CA LEU A 66 -8.65 -9.00 -15.74
C LEU A 66 -10.09 -9.43 -15.39
N TRP A 67 -11.01 -9.30 -16.35
CA TRP A 67 -12.38 -9.78 -16.17
C TRP A 67 -12.42 -11.29 -15.93
N HIS A 68 -11.62 -12.07 -16.66
CA HIS A 68 -11.55 -13.52 -16.50
C HIS A 68 -11.11 -13.92 -15.08
N LEU A 69 -10.00 -13.38 -14.58
CA LEU A 69 -9.52 -13.64 -13.22
C LEU A 69 -10.47 -13.13 -12.12
N ALA A 70 -11.24 -12.07 -12.39
CA ALA A 70 -12.27 -11.61 -11.47
C ALA A 70 -13.46 -12.59 -11.35
N HIS A 71 -13.65 -13.50 -12.31
CA HIS A 71 -14.70 -14.53 -12.29
C HIS A 71 -14.18 -15.92 -11.89
N ASP A 72 -12.96 -16.26 -12.30
CA ASP A 72 -12.24 -17.45 -11.86
C ASP A 72 -10.80 -17.08 -11.50
N SER A 73 -10.57 -16.84 -10.21
CA SER A 73 -9.30 -16.35 -9.68
C SER A 73 -8.14 -17.34 -9.79
N THR A 74 -8.42 -18.59 -10.16
CA THR A 74 -7.43 -19.66 -10.24
C THR A 74 -7.17 -20.15 -11.66
N ASP A 75 -7.94 -19.64 -12.63
CA ASP A 75 -7.80 -20.02 -14.03
C ASP A 75 -6.72 -19.21 -14.74
N TYR A 76 -5.50 -19.73 -14.67
CA TYR A 76 -4.36 -19.24 -15.45
C TYR A 76 -4.30 -19.86 -16.86
N GLN A 77 -5.35 -20.58 -17.27
CA GLN A 77 -5.43 -21.35 -18.50
C GLN A 77 -6.57 -20.92 -19.44
N ASP A 78 -7.17 -19.76 -19.19
CA ASP A 78 -8.21 -19.14 -20.03
C ASP A 78 -9.38 -20.09 -20.36
N GLY A 79 -9.74 -20.96 -19.41
CA GLY A 79 -10.80 -21.95 -19.53
C GLY A 79 -10.47 -23.14 -20.43
N THR A 80 -9.25 -23.22 -20.96
CA THR A 80 -8.87 -24.26 -21.93
C THR A 80 -8.33 -25.54 -21.30
N GLY A 81 -7.87 -25.47 -20.04
CA GLY A 81 -7.23 -26.59 -19.35
C GLY A 81 -5.83 -26.96 -19.90
N GLY A 82 -5.24 -26.10 -20.75
CA GLY A 82 -3.92 -26.29 -21.34
C GLY A 82 -3.11 -25.00 -21.37
N PRO A 83 -1.80 -25.08 -21.65
CA PRO A 83 -0.96 -23.89 -21.75
C PRO A 83 -1.27 -23.09 -23.02
N GLY A 84 -1.19 -21.77 -22.89
CA GLY A 84 -1.31 -20.82 -24.00
C GLY A 84 -0.12 -20.84 -24.99
N PRO A 85 -0.03 -19.84 -25.89
CA PRO A 85 -0.79 -18.60 -25.85
C PRO A 85 -2.25 -18.73 -26.29
N TYR A 86 -3.12 -17.85 -25.77
CA TYR A 86 -4.55 -17.84 -26.06
C TYR A 86 -4.89 -16.72 -27.04
N ILE A 87 -5.63 -17.01 -28.10
CA ILE A 87 -5.94 -16.06 -29.18
C ILE A 87 -7.42 -15.74 -29.16
N HIS A 88 -7.74 -14.45 -29.16
CA HIS A 88 -9.11 -13.95 -29.18
C HIS A 88 -9.34 -12.92 -30.27
N ASP A 89 -10.54 -12.94 -30.84
CA ASP A 89 -10.98 -11.94 -31.82
C ASP A 89 -11.39 -10.64 -31.13
N TYR A 90 -10.85 -9.51 -31.61
CA TYR A 90 -11.30 -8.18 -31.24
C TYR A 90 -12.33 -7.68 -32.24
N LYS A 91 -13.54 -7.38 -31.76
CA LYS A 91 -14.71 -7.09 -32.59
C LYS A 91 -15.19 -5.65 -32.43
N ASP A 92 -15.70 -5.08 -33.52
CA ASP A 92 -16.40 -3.79 -33.48
C ASP A 92 -17.81 -3.93 -32.88
N SER A 93 -18.52 -2.80 -32.70
CA SER A 93 -19.90 -2.77 -32.19
C SER A 93 -20.92 -3.49 -33.07
N SER A 94 -20.56 -3.83 -34.32
CA SER A 94 -21.38 -4.59 -35.26
C SER A 94 -21.03 -6.08 -35.28
N GLY A 95 -20.03 -6.52 -34.51
CA GLY A 95 -19.58 -7.90 -34.40
C GLY A 95 -18.53 -8.32 -35.43
N ASN A 96 -18.02 -7.40 -36.27
CA ASN A 96 -16.98 -7.72 -37.23
C ASN A 96 -15.62 -7.80 -36.54
N VAL A 97 -14.81 -8.79 -36.91
CA VAL A 97 -13.42 -8.92 -36.42
C VAL A 97 -12.55 -7.85 -37.08
N ILE A 98 -12.00 -6.95 -36.27
CA ILE A 98 -11.12 -5.85 -36.71
C ILE A 98 -9.68 -6.01 -36.22
N GLY A 99 -9.44 -6.97 -35.32
CA GLY A 99 -8.12 -7.34 -34.84
C GLY A 99 -8.16 -8.63 -34.03
N GLN A 100 -7.01 -9.03 -33.52
CA GLN A 100 -6.85 -10.14 -32.58
C GLN A 100 -5.88 -9.74 -31.49
N TYR A 101 -6.10 -10.26 -30.29
CA TYR A 101 -5.10 -10.21 -29.23
C TYR A 101 -4.68 -11.62 -28.82
N THR A 102 -3.39 -11.78 -28.57
CA THR A 102 -2.77 -13.02 -28.13
C THR A 102 -2.27 -12.85 -26.70
N LEU A 103 -2.68 -13.73 -25.81
CA LEU A 103 -2.37 -13.68 -24.38
C LEU A 103 -1.35 -14.76 -24.00
N THR A 104 -0.35 -14.39 -23.22
CA THR A 104 0.54 -15.31 -22.51
C THR A 104 0.45 -15.02 -21.03
N ILE A 105 0.10 -16.04 -20.25
CA ILE A 105 -0.19 -15.91 -18.83
C ILE A 105 0.90 -16.62 -18.04
N THR A 106 1.53 -15.90 -17.13
CA THR A 106 2.47 -16.45 -16.15
C THR A 106 1.75 -16.50 -14.80
N PRO A 107 1.43 -17.70 -14.28
CA PRO A 107 0.82 -17.87 -12.95
C PRO A 107 1.68 -17.23 -11.86
N PRO A 108 1.09 -16.84 -10.72
CA PRO A 108 1.86 -16.34 -9.59
C PRO A 108 2.83 -17.42 -9.07
N PRO A 109 4.04 -17.04 -8.65
CA PRO A 109 4.91 -17.95 -7.90
C PRO A 109 4.24 -18.34 -6.56
N LEU A 110 4.71 -19.43 -5.95
CA LEU A 110 4.22 -19.87 -4.63
C LEU A 110 4.28 -18.71 -3.62
N GLY A 111 3.19 -18.49 -2.90
CA GLY A 111 3.04 -17.40 -1.93
C GLY A 111 2.57 -16.06 -2.51
N SER A 112 2.69 -15.83 -3.81
CA SER A 112 2.21 -14.59 -4.45
C SER A 112 0.77 -14.71 -4.95
N SER A 113 0.08 -13.57 -5.06
CA SER A 113 -1.22 -13.43 -5.73
C SER A 113 -1.14 -12.65 -7.05
N THR A 114 0.07 -12.28 -7.48
CA THR A 114 0.30 -11.43 -8.65
C THR A 114 0.59 -12.26 -9.89
N THR A 115 -0.29 -12.14 -10.88
CA THR A 115 -0.20 -12.81 -12.19
C THR A 115 0.35 -11.86 -13.24
N THR A 116 1.23 -12.33 -14.11
CA THR A 116 1.69 -11.52 -15.25
C THR A 116 0.94 -11.90 -16.52
N VAL A 117 0.37 -10.90 -17.19
CA VAL A 117 -0.34 -11.02 -18.45
C VAL A 117 0.43 -10.26 -19.53
N GLU A 118 0.93 -10.99 -20.51
CA GLU A 118 1.44 -10.40 -21.75
C GLU A 118 0.33 -10.46 -22.82
N ALA A 119 -0.08 -9.30 -23.32
CA ALA A 119 -1.07 -9.17 -24.39
C ALA A 119 -0.43 -8.55 -25.63
N VAL A 120 -0.50 -9.27 -26.76
CA VAL A 120 -0.04 -8.80 -28.06
C VAL A 120 -1.23 -8.51 -28.95
N GLY A 121 -1.48 -7.24 -29.26
CA GLY A 121 -2.56 -6.78 -30.12
C GLY A 121 -2.13 -6.61 -31.57
N GLN A 122 -2.99 -7.03 -32.50
CA GLN A 122 -2.79 -6.92 -33.94
C GLN A 122 -4.09 -6.56 -34.65
N LEU A 123 -4.04 -5.65 -35.62
CA LEU A 123 -5.19 -5.34 -36.48
C LEU A 123 -5.29 -6.30 -37.67
N THR A 124 -6.51 -6.61 -38.09
CA THR A 124 -6.76 -7.42 -39.29
C THR A 124 -6.18 -6.73 -40.53
N GLY A 125 -5.35 -7.45 -41.30
CA GLY A 125 -4.72 -6.93 -42.52
C GLY A 125 -3.47 -6.07 -42.28
N SER A 126 -3.01 -5.93 -41.04
CA SER A 126 -1.75 -5.27 -40.70
C SER A 126 -0.75 -6.24 -40.08
N PRO A 127 0.54 -6.23 -40.48
CA PRO A 127 1.58 -6.99 -39.80
C PRO A 127 2.09 -6.31 -38.52
N GLN A 128 1.68 -5.07 -38.24
CA GLN A 128 2.12 -4.34 -37.05
C GLN A 128 1.44 -4.88 -35.80
N THR A 129 2.23 -5.08 -34.75
CA THR A 129 1.75 -5.50 -33.43
C THR A 129 2.16 -4.48 -32.37
N ARG A 130 1.45 -4.53 -31.24
CA ARG A 130 1.81 -3.86 -30.00
C ARG A 130 1.69 -4.81 -28.84
N LYS A 131 2.59 -4.66 -27.86
CA LYS A 131 2.68 -5.56 -26.72
C LYS A 131 2.54 -4.78 -25.43
N ILE A 132 1.70 -5.30 -24.55
CA ILE A 132 1.54 -4.82 -23.18
C ILE A 132 1.91 -5.97 -22.25
N VAL A 133 2.66 -5.64 -21.20
CA VAL A 133 2.85 -6.52 -20.06
C VAL A 133 2.22 -5.85 -18.85
N ALA A 134 1.23 -6.51 -18.27
CA ALA A 134 0.52 -6.04 -17.10
C ALA A 134 0.65 -7.06 -15.96
N GLN A 135 0.74 -6.56 -14.73
CA GLN A 135 0.59 -7.38 -13.54
C GLN A 135 -0.82 -7.22 -13.01
N LEU A 136 -1.54 -8.33 -12.91
CA LEU A 136 -2.89 -8.39 -12.38
C LEU A 136 -2.86 -9.08 -11.03
N GLY A 137 -3.60 -8.54 -10.07
CA GLY A 137 -3.69 -9.12 -8.75
C GLY A 137 -4.76 -8.42 -7.92
N ILE A 138 -5.11 -9.03 -6.79
CA ILE A 138 -5.96 -8.37 -5.81
C ILE A 138 -5.05 -7.55 -4.89
N PRO A 139 -5.25 -6.23 -4.76
CA PRO A 139 -4.40 -5.42 -3.90
C PRO A 139 -4.46 -5.92 -2.46
N SER A 140 -3.30 -6.02 -1.83
CA SER A 140 -3.19 -6.45 -0.44
C SER A 140 -3.48 -5.31 0.53
N PHE A 141 -3.82 -5.64 1.79
CA PHE A 141 -3.76 -4.67 2.89
C PHE A 141 -2.38 -4.05 3.02
N ALA A 142 -1.34 -4.78 2.60
CA ALA A 142 0.04 -4.34 2.59
C ALA A 142 0.37 -3.22 1.59
N ARG A 143 -0.61 -2.65 0.86
CA ARG A 143 -0.42 -1.52 -0.07
C ARG A 143 -0.49 -0.13 0.58
N TYR A 144 -0.83 -0.08 1.86
CA TYR A 144 -0.97 1.16 2.62
C TYR A 144 0.15 1.24 3.65
N ALA A 145 0.69 2.43 3.88
CA ALA A 145 1.49 2.69 5.09
C ALA A 145 0.62 2.41 6.33
N VAL A 146 -0.62 2.92 6.33
CA VAL A 146 -1.61 2.65 7.37
C VAL A 146 -3.00 2.54 6.78
N ILE A 147 -3.73 1.51 7.18
CA ILE A 147 -5.15 1.32 6.89
C ILE A 147 -5.92 0.94 8.15
N ALA A 148 -6.99 1.68 8.44
CA ALA A 148 -7.80 1.48 9.64
C ALA A 148 -9.30 1.28 9.35
N ASN A 149 -10.00 0.56 10.21
CA ASN A 149 -11.46 0.39 10.16
C ASN A 149 -12.21 1.20 11.24
N GLU A 150 -11.54 2.16 11.88
CA GLU A 150 -12.07 2.99 12.96
C GLU A 150 -11.51 4.42 12.88
N ALA A 151 -12.17 5.37 13.54
CA ALA A 151 -11.63 6.72 13.70
C ALA A 151 -10.28 6.69 14.41
N ILE A 152 -9.30 7.44 13.90
CA ILE A 152 -7.88 7.28 14.25
C ILE A 152 -7.19 8.64 14.36
N ARG A 153 -6.25 8.75 15.32
CA ARG A 153 -5.43 9.94 15.51
C ARG A 153 -3.96 9.66 15.32
N PHE A 154 -3.31 10.52 14.56
CA PHE A 154 -1.87 10.58 14.39
C PHE A 154 -1.36 11.83 15.12
N GLY A 155 -1.07 11.70 16.42
CA GLY A 155 -0.58 12.82 17.23
C GLY A 155 0.81 13.33 16.78
N TRP A 156 1.24 14.49 17.29
CA TRP A 156 2.59 15.04 17.02
C TRP A 156 3.72 14.02 17.22
N GLY A 157 4.79 14.14 16.44
CA GLY A 157 5.91 13.20 16.44
C GLY A 157 5.61 11.94 15.61
N THR A 158 4.46 11.87 14.93
CA THR A 158 4.27 10.92 13.83
C THR A 158 4.60 11.54 12.49
N GLU A 159 5.37 10.79 11.71
CA GLU A 159 5.62 11.06 10.31
C GLU A 159 5.25 9.81 9.49
N VAL A 160 4.48 9.98 8.41
CA VAL A 160 4.00 8.87 7.58
C VAL A 160 4.43 9.08 6.14
N PHE A 161 5.09 8.07 5.59
CA PHE A 161 5.54 7.99 4.20
C PHE A 161 4.76 6.89 3.51
N GLY A 162 3.86 7.27 2.59
CA GLY A 162 3.04 6.35 1.80
C GLY A 162 1.54 6.44 2.11
N PRO A 163 0.71 5.68 1.36
CA PRO A 163 -0.74 5.86 1.36
C PRO A 163 -1.38 5.58 2.73
N LEU A 164 -2.27 6.46 3.15
CA LEU A 164 -3.00 6.36 4.42
C LEU A 164 -4.51 6.35 4.19
N HIS A 165 -5.20 5.38 4.78
CA HIS A 165 -6.66 5.28 4.71
C HIS A 165 -7.31 4.94 6.07
N SER A 166 -8.50 5.49 6.32
CA SER A 166 -9.40 4.95 7.35
C SER A 166 -10.84 4.88 6.84
N ASN A 167 -11.55 3.81 7.19
CA ASN A 167 -13.00 3.75 7.02
C ASN A 167 -13.74 4.69 7.99
N GLY A 168 -13.07 5.13 9.06
CA GLY A 168 -13.54 6.17 9.95
C GLY A 168 -12.86 7.52 9.66
N GLY A 169 -13.02 8.46 10.59
CA GLY A 169 -12.36 9.76 10.53
C GLY A 169 -10.87 9.71 10.88
N ILE A 170 -10.12 10.71 10.43
CA ILE A 170 -8.69 10.85 10.70
C ILE A 170 -8.40 12.25 11.24
N ARG A 171 -7.90 12.29 12.48
CA ARG A 171 -7.20 13.46 13.02
C ARG A 171 -5.71 13.30 12.85
N PHE A 172 -5.07 14.20 12.12
CA PHE A 172 -3.66 14.11 11.78
C PHE A 172 -2.89 15.34 12.26
N ASP A 173 -2.17 15.22 13.37
CA ASP A 173 -1.38 16.29 14.01
C ASP A 173 0.13 16.16 13.73
N GLY A 174 0.53 15.14 12.96
CA GLY A 174 1.90 14.86 12.50
C GLY A 174 2.24 15.48 11.14
N ILE A 175 3.09 14.79 10.37
CA ILE A 175 3.38 15.10 8.95
C ILE A 175 3.06 13.88 8.06
N ALA A 176 2.28 14.07 7.00
CA ALA A 176 1.94 13.06 6.00
C ALA A 176 2.53 13.44 4.64
N HIS A 177 3.34 12.55 4.08
CA HIS A 177 4.03 12.76 2.79
C HIS A 177 3.20 12.36 1.57
N ASP A 178 2.20 11.50 1.76
CA ASP A 178 1.30 11.01 0.70
C ASP A 178 -0.16 11.37 0.99
N ILE A 179 -1.05 11.04 0.07
CA ILE A 179 -2.48 11.34 0.17
C ILE A 179 -3.08 10.61 1.38
N VAL A 180 -3.73 11.39 2.24
CA VAL A 180 -4.50 10.89 3.38
C VAL A 180 -5.98 10.79 3.00
N THR A 181 -6.58 9.62 3.17
CA THR A 181 -7.95 9.36 2.72
C THR A 181 -8.87 8.86 3.84
N SER A 182 -10.12 9.31 3.84
CA SER A 182 -11.15 8.82 4.76
C SER A 182 -12.43 8.44 4.01
N ALA A 183 -13.11 7.39 4.48
CA ALA A 183 -14.38 7.00 3.90
C ALA A 183 -15.56 7.90 4.31
N VAL A 184 -15.42 8.67 5.39
CA VAL A 184 -16.46 9.58 5.88
C VAL A 184 -16.18 11.00 5.42
N ALA A 185 -17.22 11.80 5.17
CA ALA A 185 -17.07 13.19 4.78
C ALA A 185 -16.70 14.08 5.98
N ASP A 186 -17.27 13.76 7.14
CA ASP A 186 -17.12 14.42 8.42
C ASP A 186 -17.46 13.43 9.54
N TYR A 187 -16.95 13.67 10.74
CA TYR A 187 -17.18 12.83 11.91
C TYR A 187 -16.95 13.59 13.22
N ASP A 188 -17.52 13.09 14.30
CA ASP A 188 -17.24 13.52 15.66
C ASP A 188 -15.89 12.95 16.13
N ASP A 189 -14.88 13.82 16.30
CA ASP A 189 -13.53 13.39 16.71
C ASP A 189 -13.51 13.01 18.19
N PRO A 190 -13.31 11.73 18.54
CA PRO A 190 -13.39 11.28 19.94
C PRO A 190 -12.26 11.83 20.82
N ASP A 191 -11.27 12.52 20.24
CA ASP A 191 -10.14 13.12 20.95
C ASP A 191 -10.19 14.65 21.02
N HIS A 192 -11.28 15.28 20.56
CA HIS A 192 -11.47 16.70 20.82
C HIS A 192 -12.21 16.93 22.13
N ASP A 193 -11.82 17.99 22.84
CA ASP A 193 -12.55 18.47 24.00
C ASP A 193 -13.71 19.34 23.50
N ASP A 194 -14.95 18.94 23.80
CA ASP A 194 -16.10 19.84 23.72
C ASP A 194 -15.91 20.91 24.79
N ILE A 195 -15.81 22.17 24.36
CA ILE A 195 -15.40 23.31 25.20
C ILE A 195 -16.34 23.59 26.39
N ASP A 196 -17.44 22.83 26.54
CA ASP A 196 -18.52 23.06 27.50
C ASP A 196 -18.97 21.81 28.31
N SER A 197 -18.09 20.87 28.70
CA SER A 197 -18.50 19.90 29.74
C SER A 197 -17.43 19.52 30.78
N PRO A 198 -17.62 19.92 32.06
CA PRO A 198 -17.03 19.18 33.17
C PRO A 198 -17.85 17.90 33.36
N GLU A 199 -17.18 16.75 33.27
CA GLU A 199 -17.73 15.38 33.21
C GLU A 199 -18.16 14.93 31.82
N HIS A 200 -17.74 13.70 31.45
CA HIS A 200 -18.10 12.94 30.26
C HIS A 200 -19.63 12.89 30.04
N VAL A 201 -20.22 13.96 29.55
CA VAL A 201 -21.56 13.97 29.00
C VAL A 201 -21.37 13.70 27.52
N TRP A 202 -21.96 12.60 27.04
CA TRP A 202 -22.13 12.35 25.61
C TRP A 202 -22.96 13.49 25.02
N HIS A 203 -22.28 14.50 24.50
CA HIS A 203 -22.93 15.63 23.85
C HIS A 203 -23.34 15.21 22.45
N SER A 204 -24.59 15.52 22.11
CA SER A 204 -25.19 15.35 20.78
C SER A 204 -24.83 16.52 19.87
N ASP A 205 -23.66 17.11 20.06
CA ASP A 205 -23.33 18.40 19.49
C ASP A 205 -22.70 18.10 18.13
N ASN A 206 -23.25 18.69 17.08
CA ASN A 206 -22.82 18.51 15.68
C ASN A 206 -21.42 19.11 15.40
N ASN A 207 -20.46 18.97 16.32
CA ASN A 207 -19.07 19.42 16.22
C ASN A 207 -18.26 18.49 15.31
N HIS A 208 -18.88 18.02 14.23
CA HIS A 208 -18.22 17.18 13.26
C HIS A 208 -17.11 17.97 12.58
N GLU A 209 -15.93 17.38 12.54
CA GLU A 209 -14.78 17.87 11.80
C GLU A 209 -14.68 17.08 10.49
N PHE A 210 -13.94 17.61 9.51
CA PHE A 210 -13.76 16.92 8.25
C PHE A 210 -13.22 15.50 8.44
N GLY A 211 -13.63 14.58 7.56
CA GLY A 211 -13.23 13.17 7.61
C GLY A 211 -11.71 12.98 7.65
N VAL A 212 -10.95 13.94 7.10
CA VAL A 212 -9.53 14.12 7.41
C VAL A 212 -9.29 15.56 7.85
N HIS A 213 -8.84 15.75 9.10
CA HIS A 213 -8.58 17.07 9.67
C HIS A 213 -7.31 17.08 10.53
N THR A 214 -6.93 18.27 11.02
CA THR A 214 -5.76 18.46 11.87
C THR A 214 -6.03 19.47 12.97
N HIS A 215 -5.50 19.22 14.17
CA HIS A 215 -5.52 20.16 15.28
C HIS A 215 -4.17 20.88 15.43
N ARG A 216 -3.29 20.79 14.42
CA ARG A 216 -2.09 21.61 14.36
C ARG A 216 -2.45 23.03 13.96
N ASP A 217 -2.00 24.02 14.73
CA ASP A 217 -2.14 25.43 14.34
C ASP A 217 -1.44 25.70 13.00
N PRO A 218 -2.06 26.49 12.09
CA PRO A 218 -1.44 26.82 10.81
C PRO A 218 -0.17 27.66 11.02
N PRO A 219 0.84 27.51 10.14
CA PRO A 219 2.10 28.25 10.25
C PRO A 219 1.92 29.78 10.22
N PRO A 220 2.88 30.57 10.77
CA PRO A 220 4.26 30.20 11.06
C PRO A 220 4.42 29.25 12.25
N PRO A 221 5.41 28.33 12.21
CA PRO A 221 5.60 27.32 13.24
C PRO A 221 6.04 27.96 14.55
N ASP A 222 5.26 27.76 15.61
CA ASP A 222 5.79 27.82 16.96
C ASP A 222 6.85 26.70 17.09
N PRO A 223 8.06 26.97 17.61
CA PRO A 223 9.04 25.92 17.94
C PRO A 223 8.49 24.86 18.91
N ASN A 224 7.36 25.13 19.57
CA ASN A 224 6.54 24.16 20.26
C ASN A 224 5.11 24.30 19.71
N PRO A 225 4.73 23.56 18.64
CA PRO A 225 3.44 23.76 17.97
C PRO A 225 2.33 23.72 19.02
N ASN A 226 1.59 24.81 19.23
CA ASN A 226 0.49 24.77 20.20
C ASN A 226 -0.58 23.84 19.60
N TRP A 227 -0.83 22.71 20.26
CA TRP A 227 -1.92 21.80 19.92
C TRP A 227 -3.13 22.19 20.74
N ASN A 228 -4.16 22.67 20.08
CA ASN A 228 -5.44 22.84 20.72
C ASN A 228 -6.22 21.53 20.55
N ASN A 229 -6.51 20.82 21.65
CA ASN A 229 -7.39 19.65 21.60
C ASN A 229 -8.87 20.04 21.53
N ASN A 230 -9.24 21.32 21.62
CA ASN A 230 -10.64 21.71 21.42
C ASN A 230 -11.05 21.63 19.95
N PHE A 231 -12.35 21.47 19.70
CA PHE A 231 -12.96 21.56 18.38
C PHE A 231 -12.37 22.68 17.49
N ARG A 232 -12.12 22.38 16.22
CA ARG A 232 -11.55 23.30 15.23
C ARG A 232 -12.59 23.74 14.20
N PRO A 233 -13.27 24.90 14.40
CA PRO A 233 -14.27 25.40 13.46
C PRO A 233 -13.77 25.55 12.01
N LEU A 234 -12.49 25.87 11.80
CA LEU A 234 -11.90 26.01 10.46
C LEU A 234 -11.70 24.68 9.74
N GLU A 235 -11.66 23.57 10.48
CA GLU A 235 -11.49 22.22 9.98
C GLU A 235 -12.82 21.44 10.06
N ALA A 236 -13.94 22.15 10.05
CA ALA A 236 -15.29 21.60 10.18
C ALA A 236 -16.23 22.14 9.07
N PRO A 237 -17.20 21.33 8.59
CA PRO A 237 -18.31 21.81 7.78
C PRO A 237 -19.11 22.91 8.51
N PRO A 238 -19.77 23.83 7.77
CA PRO A 238 -19.93 23.88 6.32
C PRO A 238 -18.79 24.63 5.61
N ASN A 239 -17.64 24.84 6.25
CA ASN A 239 -16.51 25.51 5.61
C ASN A 239 -16.01 24.70 4.41
N SER A 240 -15.29 25.36 3.50
CA SER A 240 -14.49 24.65 2.51
C SER A 240 -13.28 24.03 3.19
N VAL A 241 -12.89 22.83 2.78
CA VAL A 241 -11.68 22.15 3.27
C VAL A 241 -10.46 23.05 3.04
N PRO A 242 -9.75 23.50 4.09
CA PRO A 242 -8.59 24.36 3.92
C PRO A 242 -7.43 23.56 3.33
N ASP A 243 -6.59 24.21 2.53
CA ASP A 243 -5.33 23.63 2.10
C ASP A 243 -4.32 23.70 3.27
N ARG A 244 -3.67 22.58 3.56
CA ARG A 244 -2.81 22.38 4.73
C ARG A 244 -1.52 21.66 4.33
N PRO A 245 -0.70 22.23 3.43
CA PRO A 245 0.53 21.61 2.95
C PRO A 245 1.63 21.52 4.03
N ASP A 246 1.40 22.13 5.20
CA ASP A 246 2.23 22.00 6.40
C ASP A 246 2.04 20.66 7.13
N VAL A 247 0.92 19.97 6.89
CA VAL A 247 0.56 18.67 7.48
C VAL A 247 0.37 17.61 6.40
N PHE A 248 -0.35 17.93 5.33
CA PHE A 248 -0.70 17.03 4.24
C PHE A 248 0.03 17.45 2.96
N LEU A 249 1.27 16.98 2.78
CA LEU A 249 2.15 17.46 1.70
C LEU A 249 1.62 17.10 0.31
N ALA A 250 0.96 15.95 0.17
CA ALA A 250 0.27 15.51 -1.06
C ALA A 250 -1.25 15.73 -1.01
N GLY A 251 -1.77 16.34 0.06
CA GLY A 251 -3.18 16.63 0.25
C GLY A 251 -4.00 15.51 0.91
N ARG A 252 -5.32 15.70 0.92
CA ARG A 252 -6.29 14.83 1.59
C ARG A 252 -7.56 14.66 0.75
N GLN A 253 -8.17 13.47 0.79
CA GLN A 253 -9.37 13.14 0.02
C GLN A 253 -10.43 12.45 0.88
N PHE A 254 -11.64 12.99 0.90
CA PHE A 254 -12.76 12.43 1.65
C PHE A 254 -14.07 13.07 1.16
N PRO A 255 -15.20 12.33 1.18
CA PRO A 255 -15.27 10.89 1.40
C PRO A 255 -14.73 10.12 0.18
N VAL A 256 -14.10 8.97 0.41
CA VAL A 256 -13.77 7.97 -0.62
C VAL A 256 -14.44 6.62 -0.28
N PRO A 257 -14.49 5.63 -1.18
CA PRO A 257 -15.02 4.31 -0.83
C PRO A 257 -14.26 3.66 0.34
N SER A 258 -14.99 2.98 1.23
CA SER A 258 -14.41 2.18 2.31
C SER A 258 -13.72 0.91 1.81
N VAL A 259 -12.69 0.46 2.50
CA VAL A 259 -12.02 -0.82 2.27
C VAL A 259 -12.70 -1.94 3.09
N ASP A 260 -12.89 -3.12 2.51
CA ASP A 260 -13.57 -4.22 3.20
C ASP A 260 -12.64 -5.02 4.13
N PHE A 261 -12.88 -4.93 5.44
CA PHE A 261 -12.17 -5.71 6.47
C PHE A 261 -12.80 -7.09 6.73
N ASN A 262 -14.00 -7.38 6.22
CA ASN A 262 -14.69 -8.64 6.53
C ASN A 262 -14.03 -9.86 5.88
N GLY A 263 -13.36 -9.67 4.75
CA GLY A 263 -12.66 -10.73 4.01
C GLY A 263 -11.54 -11.42 4.79
N ILE A 264 -10.94 -10.75 5.77
CA ILE A 264 -9.76 -11.25 6.52
C ILE A 264 -10.07 -12.57 7.25
N THR A 265 -11.32 -12.81 7.65
CA THR A 265 -11.69 -14.08 8.33
C THR A 265 -11.52 -15.30 7.44
N ALA A 266 -11.89 -15.19 6.15
CA ALA A 266 -11.74 -16.27 5.20
C ALA A 266 -10.24 -16.54 4.94
N ASP A 267 -9.45 -15.48 4.83
CA ASP A 267 -8.00 -15.56 4.62
C ASP A 267 -7.29 -16.27 5.78
N LEU A 268 -7.68 -16.01 7.04
CA LEU A 268 -7.12 -16.71 8.19
C LEU A 268 -7.42 -18.22 8.21
N ALA A 269 -8.59 -18.64 7.74
CA ALA A 269 -8.93 -20.05 7.63
C ALA A 269 -8.10 -20.75 6.55
N ASP A 270 -7.89 -20.09 5.41
CA ASP A 270 -7.03 -20.57 4.32
C ASP A 270 -5.56 -20.66 4.76
N LEU A 271 -5.03 -19.64 5.43
CA LEU A 271 -3.68 -19.63 6.00
C LEU A 271 -3.46 -20.79 6.97
N ARG A 272 -4.44 -21.08 7.83
CA ARG A 272 -4.39 -22.25 8.73
C ARG A 272 -4.28 -23.56 7.95
N THR A 273 -5.08 -23.73 6.89
CA THR A 273 -5.03 -24.93 6.05
C THR A 273 -3.69 -25.06 5.32
N LYS A 274 -3.14 -23.98 4.78
CA LYS A 274 -1.82 -23.98 4.11
C LYS A 274 -0.68 -24.27 5.08
N ALA A 275 -0.77 -23.78 6.32
CA ALA A 275 0.21 -24.05 7.36
C ALA A 275 0.27 -25.55 7.76
N GLN A 276 -0.86 -26.26 7.63
CA GLN A 276 -0.99 -27.68 7.97
C GLN A 276 -0.43 -28.63 6.91
N ILE A 277 -0.05 -28.12 5.73
CA ILE A 277 0.49 -28.95 4.64
C ILE A 277 1.92 -29.40 5.03
N PRO A 278 2.17 -30.70 5.27
CA PRO A 278 3.45 -31.17 5.78
C PRO A 278 4.61 -30.87 4.82
N GLY A 279 5.64 -30.20 5.32
CA GLY A 279 6.83 -29.83 4.54
C GLY A 279 6.67 -28.56 3.69
N GLU A 280 5.45 -28.00 3.61
CA GLU A 280 5.19 -26.74 2.94
C GLU A 280 5.03 -25.59 3.94
N GLY A 281 4.16 -25.78 4.93
CA GLY A 281 3.88 -24.82 6.00
C GLY A 281 4.40 -25.27 7.36
N PHE A 282 4.32 -24.37 8.35
CA PHE A 282 4.50 -24.71 9.76
C PHE A 282 3.24 -24.37 10.55
N TYR A 283 2.67 -25.37 11.22
CA TYR A 283 1.50 -25.22 12.07
C TYR A 283 1.83 -25.70 13.48
N GLN A 284 1.70 -24.82 14.45
CA GLN A 284 1.76 -25.16 15.87
C GLN A 284 0.34 -25.52 16.33
N ASP A 285 0.07 -26.83 16.39
CA ASP A 285 -1.25 -27.46 16.50
C ASP A 285 -1.82 -27.56 17.93
N HIS A 286 -1.03 -27.13 18.92
CA HIS A 286 -1.40 -27.19 20.32
C HIS A 286 -1.19 -25.84 20.99
N GLU A 287 -2.18 -25.41 21.77
CA GLU A 287 -1.97 -24.36 22.76
C GLU A 287 -0.85 -24.83 23.69
N SER A 288 -0.03 -23.88 24.14
CA SER A 288 1.20 -24.17 24.87
C SER A 288 1.01 -24.84 26.25
N ASP A 289 -0.25 -25.00 26.69
CA ASP A 289 -0.65 -25.23 28.09
C ASP A 289 -0.01 -24.20 29.05
N ALA A 290 0.41 -23.05 28.53
CA ALA A 290 1.14 -21.99 29.20
C ALA A 290 0.63 -20.62 28.73
N ILE A 291 1.51 -19.61 28.64
CA ILE A 291 1.12 -18.25 28.23
C ILE A 291 1.11 -18.11 26.70
N GLY A 292 1.98 -18.83 26.00
CA GLY A 292 2.11 -18.74 24.55
C GLY A 292 3.48 -19.22 24.04
N TYR A 293 3.85 -18.77 22.85
CA TYR A 293 5.13 -19.08 22.21
C TYR A 293 5.91 -17.83 21.86
N ARG A 294 7.24 -17.96 21.78
CA ARG A 294 8.12 -16.97 21.16
C ARG A 294 8.79 -17.59 19.95
N ILE A 295 8.72 -16.89 18.82
CA ILE A 295 9.45 -17.21 17.60
C ILE A 295 10.59 -16.21 17.45
N ARG A 296 11.81 -16.73 17.32
CA ARG A 296 12.99 -15.94 17.00
C ARG A 296 13.43 -16.24 15.58
N LEU A 297 13.34 -15.26 14.70
CA LEU A 297 13.79 -15.32 13.31
C LEU A 297 15.31 -15.17 13.22
N ARG A 298 15.92 -15.87 12.26
CA ARG A 298 17.37 -15.88 12.03
C ARG A 298 17.69 -15.71 10.54
N GLU A 299 18.83 -15.08 10.30
CA GLU A 299 19.38 -14.79 8.95
C GLU A 299 19.79 -16.05 8.17
N ASP A 300 19.83 -17.24 8.78
CA ASP A 300 20.21 -18.50 8.12
C ASP A 300 19.01 -19.31 7.62
N ASP A 301 17.92 -18.63 7.23
CA ASP A 301 16.63 -19.20 6.81
C ASP A 301 16.00 -20.14 7.85
N ARG A 302 16.13 -19.78 9.13
CA ARG A 302 15.64 -20.59 10.24
C ARG A 302 14.94 -19.75 11.31
N PHE A 303 14.17 -20.45 12.13
CA PHE A 303 13.63 -19.92 13.36
C PHE A 303 13.71 -20.91 14.50
N ASP A 304 13.68 -20.36 15.71
CA ASP A 304 13.62 -21.08 16.96
C ASP A 304 12.28 -20.83 17.65
N ILE A 305 11.74 -21.85 18.33
CA ILE A 305 10.48 -21.77 19.06
C ILE A 305 10.72 -22.04 20.54
N TYR A 306 10.30 -21.08 21.36
CA TYR A 306 10.31 -21.17 22.81
C TYR A 306 8.87 -21.14 23.32
N LYS A 307 8.57 -21.93 24.34
CA LYS A 307 7.30 -21.87 25.07
C LYS A 307 7.46 -20.87 26.21
N VAL A 308 6.62 -19.85 26.23
CA VAL A 308 6.62 -18.83 27.28
C VAL A 308 5.83 -19.37 28.47
N THR A 309 6.53 -19.63 29.58
CA THR A 309 5.95 -20.23 30.79
C THR A 309 5.55 -19.20 31.83
N ALA A 310 6.17 -18.01 31.81
CA ALA A 310 5.73 -16.87 32.62
C ALA A 310 6.09 -15.53 31.98
N THR A 311 5.22 -14.57 32.21
CA THR A 311 5.41 -13.16 31.86
C THR A 311 5.48 -12.29 33.11
N THR A 312 5.97 -11.06 32.94
CA THR A 312 5.91 -10.02 33.94
C THR A 312 4.47 -9.76 34.36
N ALA A 313 4.27 -9.40 35.64
CA ALA A 313 2.95 -9.09 36.17
C ALA A 313 2.30 -7.91 35.43
N GLN A 314 0.97 -7.91 35.38
CA GLN A 314 0.20 -6.79 34.87
C GLN A 314 0.49 -5.52 35.68
N CYS A 315 0.49 -4.37 35.01
CA CYS A 315 0.50 -3.07 35.66
C CYS A 315 -0.89 -2.44 35.53
N SER A 316 -1.57 -2.20 36.66
CA SER A 316 -2.90 -1.56 36.67
C SER A 316 -3.90 -2.26 35.72
N SER A 317 -3.93 -3.60 35.76
CA SER A 317 -4.75 -4.46 34.88
C SER A 317 -4.39 -4.42 33.39
N VAL A 318 -3.25 -3.83 33.03
CA VAL A 318 -2.71 -3.84 31.68
C VAL A 318 -1.57 -4.85 31.61
N ASP A 319 -1.62 -5.73 30.61
CA ASP A 319 -0.52 -6.67 30.33
C ASP A 319 0.76 -5.92 29.95
N THR A 320 1.86 -6.28 30.60
CA THR A 320 3.17 -5.67 30.36
C THR A 320 3.98 -6.42 29.29
N TYR A 321 3.55 -7.65 28.96
CA TYR A 321 4.09 -8.53 27.91
C TYR A 321 5.62 -8.79 27.98
N GLY A 322 6.27 -8.56 29.11
CA GLY A 322 7.66 -8.95 29.30
C GLY A 322 7.75 -10.45 29.57
N ILE A 323 8.69 -11.16 28.94
CA ILE A 323 8.92 -12.57 29.21
C ILE A 323 9.87 -12.69 30.41
N THR A 324 9.51 -13.52 31.41
CA THR A 324 10.39 -13.79 32.56
C THR A 324 10.99 -15.18 32.51
N THR A 325 10.22 -16.18 32.04
CA THR A 325 10.71 -17.55 31.88
C THR A 325 10.12 -18.17 30.63
N GLU A 326 10.93 -18.98 29.98
CA GLU A 326 10.58 -19.73 28.79
C GLU A 326 11.37 -21.05 28.75
N GLU A 327 10.88 -21.99 27.96
CA GLU A 327 11.49 -23.30 27.74
C GLU A 327 11.67 -23.51 26.25
N GLU A 328 12.82 -24.06 25.84
CA GLU A 328 13.04 -24.46 24.45
C GLU A 328 12.06 -25.58 24.07
N VAL A 329 11.29 -25.36 23.01
CA VAL A 329 10.38 -26.39 22.46
C VAL A 329 11.08 -27.09 21.32
N SER A 330 11.56 -26.30 20.36
CA SER A 330 12.23 -26.81 19.18
C SER A 330 13.06 -25.71 18.53
N LEU A 331 14.29 -26.04 18.16
CA LEU A 331 15.27 -25.12 17.62
C LEU A 331 15.64 -25.50 16.19
N ASN A 332 16.11 -24.53 15.41
CA ASN A 332 16.61 -24.69 14.04
C ASN A 332 15.56 -25.19 13.03
N HIS A 333 14.31 -24.77 13.16
CA HIS A 333 13.32 -25.00 12.11
C HIS A 333 13.71 -24.22 10.86
N SER A 334 13.80 -24.89 9.72
CA SER A 334 13.91 -24.20 8.43
C SER A 334 12.61 -23.44 8.14
N PHE A 335 12.72 -22.29 7.50
CA PHE A 335 11.55 -21.57 7.02
C PHE A 335 10.68 -22.45 6.11
N PRO A 336 9.34 -22.39 6.25
CA PRO A 336 8.44 -23.19 5.42
C PRO A 336 8.55 -22.77 3.95
N THR A 337 8.44 -23.71 3.02
CA THR A 337 8.59 -23.42 1.58
C THR A 337 7.44 -22.58 1.03
N ASN A 338 6.24 -22.65 1.62
CA ASN A 338 5.13 -21.76 1.31
C ASN A 338 5.16 -20.44 2.11
N GLY A 339 6.14 -20.28 3.01
CA GLY A 339 6.35 -19.11 3.85
C GLY A 339 5.36 -18.94 5.00
N ILE A 340 4.48 -19.92 5.28
CA ILE A 340 3.39 -19.73 6.24
C ILE A 340 3.72 -20.41 7.58
N ILE A 341 3.69 -19.61 8.65
CA ILE A 341 3.81 -20.05 10.04
C ILE A 341 2.50 -19.69 10.75
N PHE A 342 1.79 -20.66 11.30
CA PHE A 342 0.51 -20.43 11.97
C PHE A 342 0.52 -21.01 13.38
N VAL A 343 0.21 -20.17 14.37
CA VAL A 343 0.24 -20.49 15.79
C VAL A 343 -1.14 -20.24 16.41
N GLU A 344 -1.73 -21.26 17.04
CA GLU A 344 -3.03 -21.14 17.73
C GLU A 344 -2.91 -20.65 19.18
N ASP A 345 -1.94 -19.78 19.47
CA ASP A 345 -1.70 -19.24 20.80
C ASP A 345 -1.17 -17.80 20.77
N GLN A 346 -0.99 -17.17 21.93
CA GLN A 346 -0.31 -15.88 22.04
C GLN A 346 1.14 -16.00 21.55
N LEU A 347 1.61 -15.05 20.75
CA LEU A 347 2.87 -15.17 20.05
C LEU A 347 3.77 -13.94 20.22
N TRP A 348 5.00 -14.12 20.69
CA TRP A 348 6.06 -13.12 20.62
C TRP A 348 6.89 -13.36 19.37
N VAL A 349 7.19 -12.30 18.61
CA VAL A 349 8.02 -12.38 17.40
C VAL A 349 9.15 -11.36 17.52
N GLU A 350 10.36 -11.79 17.14
CA GLU A 350 11.57 -10.96 17.08
C GLU A 350 12.57 -11.57 16.09
N GLY A 351 13.58 -10.80 15.75
CA GLY A 351 14.76 -11.28 15.03
C GLY A 351 14.82 -10.76 13.60
N LYS A 352 15.63 -11.42 12.78
CA LYS A 352 16.01 -10.90 11.47
C LYS A 352 15.98 -12.00 10.43
N ILE A 353 15.65 -11.66 9.18
CA ILE A 353 15.64 -12.58 8.05
C ILE A 353 16.60 -12.12 6.95
N ASP A 354 16.99 -13.02 6.05
CA ASP A 354 17.81 -12.71 4.87
C ASP A 354 17.31 -13.56 3.69
N THR A 355 16.88 -12.93 2.61
CA THR A 355 16.35 -13.52 1.37
C THR A 355 15.11 -14.42 1.54
N ALA A 356 14.33 -14.20 2.61
CA ALA A 356 13.16 -15.02 2.96
C ALA A 356 11.84 -14.24 2.90
N GLN A 357 10.74 -14.95 2.68
CA GLN A 357 9.39 -14.38 2.71
C GLN A 357 8.51 -15.21 3.62
N LEU A 358 7.97 -14.58 4.66
CA LEU A 358 7.19 -15.23 5.71
C LEU A 358 5.88 -14.50 5.99
N THR A 359 4.83 -15.26 6.26
CA THR A 359 3.59 -14.79 6.88
C THR A 359 3.38 -15.58 8.16
N ILE A 360 3.46 -14.88 9.29
CA ILE A 360 3.37 -15.42 10.64
C ILE A 360 2.03 -15.01 11.24
N VAL A 361 1.25 -15.99 11.65
CA VAL A 361 -0.14 -15.80 12.08
C VAL A 361 -0.33 -16.28 13.51
N ALA A 362 -0.98 -15.45 14.33
CA ALA A 362 -1.50 -15.85 15.64
C ALA A 362 -3.02 -15.75 15.64
N ALA A 363 -3.71 -16.89 15.58
CA ALA A 363 -5.17 -16.93 15.51
C ALA A 363 -5.72 -18.29 15.97
N LYS A 364 -6.92 -18.32 16.56
CA LYS A 364 -7.64 -19.56 16.87
C LYS A 364 -8.93 -19.62 16.05
N ILE A 365 -9.04 -20.61 15.16
CA ILE A 365 -10.18 -20.75 14.23
C ILE A 365 -11.16 -21.81 14.76
N GLY A 366 -12.45 -21.50 14.81
CA GLY A 366 -13.50 -22.47 15.13
C GLY A 366 -13.72 -22.80 16.62
N GLY A 367 -13.27 -21.94 17.55
CA GLY A 367 -13.40 -22.13 19.01
C GLY A 367 -13.95 -20.92 19.79
N THR A 368 -13.95 -21.04 21.13
CA THR A 368 -14.33 -20.05 22.18
C THR A 368 -13.51 -18.73 22.11
N PRO A 369 -13.88 -17.63 22.82
CA PRO A 369 -13.61 -16.24 22.40
C PRO A 369 -12.19 -15.72 22.67
N GLU A 370 -11.21 -16.57 22.97
CA GLU A 370 -9.84 -16.13 23.23
C GLU A 370 -9.09 -15.91 21.91
N GLU A 371 -9.36 -14.75 21.32
CA GLU A 371 -8.68 -14.27 20.13
C GLU A 371 -7.18 -14.06 20.43
N LYS A 372 -6.33 -14.58 19.55
CA LYS A 372 -4.87 -14.58 19.76
C LYS A 372 -4.22 -13.30 19.23
N SER A 373 -3.16 -12.87 19.92
CA SER A 373 -2.43 -11.63 19.63
C SER A 373 -0.95 -11.92 19.38
N ILE A 374 -0.31 -11.02 18.64
CA ILE A 374 1.14 -10.98 18.46
C ILE A 374 1.72 -9.88 19.37
N ILE A 375 2.88 -10.14 19.99
CA ILE A 375 3.67 -9.18 20.72
C ILE A 375 4.99 -8.96 20.01
N VAL A 376 5.38 -7.70 19.86
CA VAL A 376 6.70 -7.30 19.37
C VAL A 376 7.34 -6.40 20.42
N ASN A 377 8.37 -6.90 21.09
CA ASN A 377 9.13 -6.12 22.09
C ASN A 377 10.54 -5.76 21.59
N ASN A 378 11.07 -6.55 20.67
CA ASN A 378 12.38 -6.37 20.10
C ASN A 378 12.26 -6.24 18.58
N ASP A 379 13.33 -5.76 17.96
CA ASP A 379 13.40 -5.51 16.54
C ASP A 379 13.01 -6.73 15.69
N ILE A 380 12.32 -6.42 14.59
CA ILE A 380 12.06 -7.34 13.49
C ILE A 380 12.67 -6.68 12.26
N GLU A 381 13.73 -7.26 11.71
CA GLU A 381 14.53 -6.60 10.67
C GLU A 381 14.59 -7.40 9.36
N TYR A 382 14.70 -6.67 8.26
CA TYR A 382 15.18 -7.18 6.98
C TYR A 382 16.71 -7.06 6.89
N THR A 383 17.34 -7.95 6.14
CA THR A 383 18.72 -7.78 5.69
C THR A 383 18.77 -6.97 4.39
N ASN A 384 17.74 -7.09 3.56
CA ASN A 384 17.65 -6.47 2.23
C ASN A 384 16.33 -5.72 2.03
N ASP A 385 16.41 -4.42 1.72
CA ASP A 385 15.25 -3.57 1.39
C ASP A 385 14.84 -3.61 -0.11
N ASP A 386 15.35 -4.57 -0.87
CA ASP A 386 15.10 -4.71 -2.32
C ASP A 386 13.87 -5.55 -2.66
N GLY A 387 13.09 -5.93 -1.64
CA GLY A 387 11.89 -6.76 -1.75
C GLY A 387 12.16 -8.27 -1.78
N SER A 388 13.40 -8.71 -1.61
CA SER A 388 13.70 -10.14 -1.39
C SER A 388 13.26 -10.63 -0.01
N ASP A 389 13.37 -9.77 1.00
CA ASP A 389 12.97 -10.02 2.38
C ASP A 389 11.54 -9.52 2.63
N LYS A 390 10.66 -10.36 3.19
CA LYS A 390 9.30 -9.96 3.56
C LYS A 390 8.80 -10.65 4.80
N ILE A 391 8.26 -9.89 5.74
CA ILE A 391 7.56 -10.45 6.92
C ILE A 391 6.13 -9.89 6.95
N GLY A 392 5.14 -10.77 6.97
CA GLY A 392 3.76 -10.44 7.29
C GLY A 392 3.41 -10.95 8.68
N LEU A 393 2.95 -10.09 9.59
CA LEU A 393 2.41 -10.50 10.89
C LEU A 393 0.89 -10.31 10.90
N ILE A 394 0.16 -11.38 11.16
CA ILE A 394 -1.31 -11.34 11.22
C ILE A 394 -1.79 -11.83 12.58
N ALA A 395 -2.42 -10.95 13.33
CA ALA A 395 -3.07 -11.29 14.60
C ALA A 395 -4.59 -11.29 14.46
N GLN A 396 -5.24 -12.29 15.05
CA GLN A 396 -6.69 -12.32 15.14
C GLN A 396 -7.23 -11.15 15.98
N LYS A 397 -6.54 -10.81 17.07
CA LYS A 397 -6.91 -9.71 17.97
C LYS A 397 -6.00 -8.51 17.80
N ASP A 398 -4.93 -8.43 18.59
CA ASP A 398 -4.06 -7.26 18.66
C ASP A 398 -2.64 -7.60 18.17
N ILE A 399 -1.94 -6.60 17.62
CA ILE A 399 -0.47 -6.61 17.56
C ILE A 399 0.00 -5.59 18.59
N SER A 400 0.59 -6.05 19.68
CA SER A 400 0.91 -5.22 20.82
C SER A 400 2.40 -5.03 21.03
N ILE A 401 2.79 -3.79 21.32
CA ILE A 401 4.12 -3.49 21.85
C ILE A 401 4.03 -3.49 23.38
N GLY A 402 4.90 -4.25 24.04
CA GLY A 402 4.88 -4.40 25.49
C GLY A 402 5.48 -3.22 26.24
N LEU A 403 5.42 -3.30 27.58
CA LEU A 403 6.10 -2.34 28.44
C LEU A 403 7.61 -2.42 28.24
N TYR A 404 8.14 -3.65 28.21
CA TYR A 404 9.57 -3.93 28.17
C TYR A 404 10.18 -3.92 26.76
N SER A 405 9.58 -3.18 25.82
CA SER A 405 10.10 -3.03 24.47
C SER A 405 11.38 -2.19 24.40
N GLU A 406 12.15 -2.33 23.32
CA GLU A 406 13.36 -1.56 23.03
C GLU A 406 13.10 -0.05 22.95
N ASP A 407 14.12 0.76 23.29
CA ASP A 407 14.02 2.23 23.36
C ASP A 407 13.84 2.88 21.98
N ASP A 408 14.58 2.33 21.02
CA ASP A 408 14.42 2.50 19.59
C ASP A 408 13.98 1.14 19.06
N LEU A 409 12.76 1.03 18.55
CA LEU A 409 12.18 -0.22 18.06
C LEU A 409 11.97 -0.13 16.55
N HIS A 410 12.56 -1.05 15.80
CA HIS A 410 12.46 -1.15 14.36
C HIS A 410 11.65 -2.39 13.95
N ILE A 411 10.63 -2.19 13.13
CA ILE A 411 9.76 -3.26 12.65
C ILE A 411 9.65 -3.19 11.13
N ASP A 412 10.41 -4.04 10.46
CA ASP A 412 10.27 -4.35 9.04
C ASP A 412 9.20 -5.43 8.86
N SER A 413 7.95 -5.02 8.65
CA SER A 413 6.84 -5.96 8.44
C SER A 413 5.54 -5.31 7.93
N ALA A 414 4.77 -6.07 7.16
CA ALA A 414 3.33 -5.83 6.98
C ALA A 414 2.55 -6.40 8.18
N LEU A 415 2.00 -5.52 9.01
CA LEU A 415 1.25 -5.84 10.22
C LEU A 415 -0.26 -5.79 9.95
N LEU A 416 -1.01 -6.79 10.40
CA LEU A 416 -2.47 -6.83 10.28
C LEU A 416 -3.14 -7.35 11.56
N ALA A 417 -3.94 -6.52 12.20
CA ALA A 417 -4.82 -6.89 13.32
C ALA A 417 -6.27 -7.00 12.82
N GLN A 418 -6.80 -8.22 12.74
CA GLN A 418 -8.11 -8.51 12.14
C GLN A 418 -9.27 -7.84 12.89
N LYS A 419 -9.26 -7.88 14.23
CA LYS A 419 -10.38 -7.43 15.07
C LYS A 419 -10.01 -6.39 16.12
N GLY A 420 -8.72 -6.31 16.43
CA GLY A 420 -8.19 -5.43 17.46
C GLY A 420 -7.34 -4.32 16.88
N ARG A 421 -6.38 -3.88 17.69
CA ARG A 421 -5.51 -2.74 17.40
C ARG A 421 -4.07 -3.16 17.17
N ILE A 422 -3.36 -2.35 16.40
CA ILE A 422 -1.91 -2.33 16.43
C ILE A 422 -1.44 -1.19 17.32
N GLY A 423 -0.63 -1.46 18.34
CA GLY A 423 -0.15 -0.38 19.20
C GLY A 423 0.42 -0.79 20.55
N ARG A 424 0.65 0.21 21.38
CA ARG A 424 1.15 0.09 22.74
C ARG A 424 0.09 0.54 23.73
N TYR A 425 -0.04 -0.15 24.86
CA TYR A 425 -0.90 0.35 25.94
C TYR A 425 -0.30 1.59 26.62
N SER A 426 -1.17 2.35 27.30
CA SER A 426 -0.75 3.48 28.13
C SER A 426 -0.09 2.98 29.43
N TYR A 427 1.23 2.78 29.42
CA TYR A 427 1.98 2.38 30.61
C TYR A 427 2.44 3.61 31.41
N LYS A 428 1.82 3.85 32.56
CA LYS A 428 2.19 4.96 33.45
C LYS A 428 3.60 4.77 34.02
N LYS A 429 4.24 5.87 34.44
CA LYS A 429 5.55 5.86 35.13
C LYS A 429 5.60 4.92 36.34
N SER A 430 4.48 4.74 37.04
CA SER A 430 4.35 3.81 38.16
C SER A 430 4.49 2.34 37.77
N CYS A 431 4.28 1.98 36.50
CA CYS A 431 4.52 0.63 36.00
C CYS A 431 6.00 0.30 35.95
N ASN A 432 6.81 1.24 35.42
CA ASN A 432 8.26 1.14 35.38
C ASN A 432 8.86 2.51 35.04
N SER A 433 9.77 3.01 35.87
CA SER A 433 10.38 4.35 35.69
C SER A 433 11.32 4.48 34.48
N THR A 434 11.78 3.36 33.93
CA THR A 434 12.67 3.30 32.76
C THR A 434 11.88 2.95 31.50
N TYR A 435 10.92 2.04 31.61
CA TYR A 435 10.29 1.44 30.45
C TYR A 435 9.00 2.16 29.97
N TRP A 436 8.47 3.12 30.72
CA TRP A 436 7.20 3.80 30.38
C TRP A 436 7.28 4.75 29.17
N GLN A 437 8.40 5.47 28.99
CA GLN A 437 8.67 6.36 27.86
C GLN A 437 9.75 5.77 26.96
N ARG A 438 9.60 5.99 25.65
CA ARG A 438 10.46 5.45 24.60
C ARG A 438 10.86 6.52 23.61
N ASN A 439 11.99 6.31 22.95
CA ASN A 439 12.55 7.29 22.02
C ASN A 439 11.90 7.20 20.63
N GLN A 440 12.03 6.07 19.92
CA GLN A 440 11.56 5.95 18.54
C GLN A 440 10.95 4.59 18.24
N ILE A 441 9.88 4.57 17.45
CA ILE A 441 9.43 3.36 16.75
C ILE A 441 9.40 3.64 15.26
N ILE A 442 10.06 2.78 14.48
CA ILE A 442 10.04 2.78 13.03
C ILE A 442 9.27 1.54 12.60
N VAL A 443 8.20 1.72 11.83
CA VAL A 443 7.51 0.63 11.16
C VAL A 443 7.72 0.81 9.67
N ASN A 444 8.51 -0.06 9.07
CA ASN A 444 8.77 -0.09 7.63
C ASN A 444 7.99 -1.25 7.02
N GLY A 445 6.90 -0.93 6.33
CA GLY A 445 5.97 -1.91 5.77
C GLY A 445 4.55 -1.38 5.74
N SER A 446 3.66 -2.03 6.49
CA SER A 446 2.23 -1.70 6.47
C SER A 446 1.57 -1.90 7.84
N LEU A 447 0.57 -1.08 8.16
CA LEU A 447 -0.23 -1.17 9.38
C LEU A 447 -1.72 -1.29 9.05
N GLY A 448 -2.25 -2.51 9.03
CA GLY A 448 -3.68 -2.79 8.91
C GLY A 448 -4.33 -3.03 10.28
N THR A 449 -5.26 -2.18 10.71
CA THR A 449 -5.82 -2.25 12.06
C THR A 449 -7.35 -2.11 12.04
N ALA A 450 -8.06 -3.06 12.65
CA ALA A 450 -9.52 -2.96 12.72
C ALA A 450 -10.00 -1.91 13.73
N LYS A 451 -9.17 -1.62 14.74
CA LYS A 451 -9.42 -0.60 15.74
C LYS A 451 -8.37 0.50 15.70
N ARG A 452 -8.60 1.55 16.48
CA ARG A 452 -7.67 2.66 16.67
C ARG A 452 -6.28 2.18 17.08
N TYR A 453 -5.28 2.60 16.31
CA TYR A 453 -3.87 2.35 16.61
C TYR A 453 -3.32 3.37 17.62
N GLY A 454 -2.14 3.10 18.16
CA GLY A 454 -1.37 4.13 18.84
C GLY A 454 -0.17 3.58 19.58
N PHE A 455 0.97 4.25 19.46
CA PHE A 455 2.21 3.90 20.16
C PHE A 455 2.56 4.88 21.29
N ARG A 456 1.74 5.91 21.47
CA ARG A 456 1.93 7.01 22.41
C ARG A 456 0.61 7.42 23.03
N THR A 457 0.66 7.83 24.29
CA THR A 457 -0.46 8.45 25.01
C THR A 457 0.04 9.73 25.66
N VAL A 458 -0.73 10.80 25.48
CA VAL A 458 -0.51 12.10 26.10
C VAL A 458 -1.67 12.44 27.03
N CYS A 459 -1.40 13.14 28.12
CA CYS A 459 -2.42 13.61 29.05
C CYS A 459 -2.72 15.11 28.94
N GLY A 460 -2.08 15.82 28.00
CA GLY A 460 -2.29 17.24 27.74
C GLY A 460 -2.16 17.59 26.26
N ASP A 461 -1.81 18.85 26.00
CA ASP A 461 -1.58 19.39 24.66
C ASP A 461 -0.21 18.99 24.08
N THR A 462 0.80 18.82 24.94
CA THR A 462 2.20 18.75 24.55
C THR A 462 2.87 17.50 25.14
N TRP A 463 3.91 16.98 24.45
CA TRP A 463 4.76 15.94 25.04
C TRP A 463 5.67 16.54 26.11
N THR A 464 5.78 15.88 27.25
CA THR A 464 6.83 16.16 28.22
C THR A 464 7.62 14.89 28.54
N ARG A 465 8.87 14.83 28.04
CA ARG A 465 9.81 13.79 28.47
C ARG A 465 10.06 13.93 29.96
N ASN A 466 9.99 12.81 30.68
CA ASN A 466 10.00 12.75 32.13
C ASN A 466 8.90 13.58 32.82
N ASP A 467 7.72 13.69 32.20
CA ASP A 467 6.53 14.32 32.77
C ASP A 467 6.38 14.02 34.28
N PRO A 468 6.30 15.07 35.13
CA PRO A 468 6.09 14.92 36.56
C PRO A 468 4.81 14.16 36.91
N ALA A 469 3.74 14.30 36.13
CA ALA A 469 2.48 13.58 36.34
C ALA A 469 2.58 12.09 35.94
N GLY A 470 3.59 11.74 35.13
CA GLY A 470 3.90 10.38 34.71
C GLY A 470 2.83 9.76 33.80
N CYS A 471 2.05 10.60 33.13
CA CYS A 471 0.96 10.18 32.24
C CYS A 471 1.34 10.20 30.77
N ASP A 472 2.29 11.03 30.36
CA ASP A 472 2.86 11.03 29.01
C ASP A 472 3.76 9.82 28.76
N ASN A 473 3.31 8.84 27.99
CA ASN A 473 4.02 7.57 27.83
C ASN A 473 3.96 7.00 26.41
N GLY A 474 4.82 6.02 26.12
CA GLY A 474 5.01 5.50 24.77
C GLY A 474 6.17 6.13 24.01
N TYR A 475 6.17 5.96 22.69
CA TYR A 475 7.22 6.40 21.78
C TYR A 475 7.06 7.87 21.42
N GLU A 476 8.09 8.67 21.66
CA GLU A 476 8.13 10.09 21.31
C GLU A 476 8.00 10.26 19.78
N ASN A 477 8.91 9.63 19.03
CA ASN A 477 8.93 9.64 17.56
C ASN A 477 8.32 8.35 17.00
N ARG A 478 7.47 8.46 15.99
CA ARG A 478 6.86 7.34 15.26
C ARG A 478 6.98 7.57 13.77
N GLU A 479 7.84 6.81 13.12
CA GLU A 479 8.02 6.84 11.67
C GLU A 479 7.32 5.64 11.06
N LEU A 480 6.31 5.90 10.22
CA LEU A 480 5.55 4.87 9.53
C LEU A 480 5.93 4.95 8.05
N LEU A 481 6.85 4.07 7.65
CA LEU A 481 7.42 4.01 6.30
C LEU A 481 6.69 2.92 5.51
N PHE A 482 6.34 3.23 4.27
CA PHE A 482 5.76 2.27 3.36
C PHE A 482 6.85 1.56 2.55
N ASP A 483 6.90 0.23 2.63
CA ASP A 483 7.71 -0.58 1.73
C ASP A 483 6.98 -0.76 0.39
N GLU A 484 7.43 -0.05 -0.64
CA GLU A 484 6.85 -0.06 -1.98
C GLU A 484 6.78 -1.48 -2.60
N ASN A 485 7.70 -2.37 -2.21
CA ASN A 485 7.75 -3.75 -2.71
C ASN A 485 6.52 -4.57 -2.30
N LEU A 486 5.84 -4.19 -1.22
CA LEU A 486 4.62 -4.84 -0.74
C LEU A 486 3.41 -4.60 -1.66
N THR A 487 3.44 -3.55 -2.49
CA THR A 487 2.37 -3.24 -3.45
C THR A 487 2.23 -4.34 -4.51
N ILE A 488 3.37 -4.85 -4.98
CA ILE A 488 3.45 -5.79 -6.10
C ILE A 488 3.59 -7.23 -5.59
N THR A 489 4.33 -7.40 -4.50
CA THR A 489 4.61 -8.69 -3.90
C THR A 489 4.40 -8.59 -2.38
N PRO A 490 3.17 -8.71 -1.89
CA PRO A 490 2.93 -8.76 -0.44
C PRO A 490 3.57 -10.03 0.16
N PRO A 491 3.63 -10.15 1.51
CA PRO A 491 4.05 -11.38 2.16
C PRO A 491 3.19 -12.58 1.71
N PRO A 492 3.70 -13.82 1.84
CA PRO A 492 3.04 -14.99 1.30
C PRO A 492 1.58 -15.14 1.75
N SER A 493 0.63 -15.19 0.82
CA SER A 493 -0.81 -15.28 1.12
C SER A 493 -1.34 -14.20 2.08
N PHE A 494 -0.76 -12.99 2.09
CA PHE A 494 -1.26 -11.90 2.93
C PHE A 494 -2.67 -11.44 2.50
N PRO A 495 -3.57 -11.09 3.44
CA PRO A 495 -4.95 -10.71 3.15
C PRO A 495 -5.10 -9.59 2.10
N THR A 496 -6.21 -9.66 1.37
CA THR A 496 -6.48 -8.80 0.22
C THR A 496 -7.68 -7.88 0.43
N THR A 497 -7.72 -6.76 -0.31
CA THR A 497 -8.66 -5.64 -0.09
C THR A 497 -9.83 -5.59 -1.09
N GLY A 498 -10.09 -6.67 -1.83
CA GLY A 498 -11.26 -6.74 -2.71
C GLY A 498 -11.07 -7.61 -3.95
N SER A 499 -11.20 -7.00 -5.14
CA SER A 499 -11.21 -7.70 -6.43
C SER A 499 -9.93 -7.46 -7.23
N PHE A 500 -9.72 -8.26 -8.28
CA PHE A 500 -8.60 -8.08 -9.20
C PHE A 500 -8.56 -6.67 -9.79
N THR A 501 -7.35 -6.12 -9.88
CA THR A 501 -7.06 -4.88 -10.60
C THR A 501 -5.77 -5.02 -11.39
N ILE A 502 -5.51 -4.04 -12.25
CA ILE A 502 -4.20 -3.84 -12.90
C ILE A 502 -3.30 -3.16 -11.88
N LEU A 503 -2.29 -3.88 -11.37
CA LEU A 503 -1.31 -3.35 -10.42
C LEU A 503 -0.24 -2.53 -11.15
N THR A 504 0.26 -3.05 -12.27
CA THR A 504 1.19 -2.33 -13.14
C THR A 504 0.85 -2.58 -14.60
N TRP A 505 1.19 -1.61 -15.44
CA TRP A 505 0.98 -1.67 -16.88
C TRP A 505 2.18 -1.05 -17.58
N LYS A 506 2.73 -1.75 -18.57
CA LYS A 506 3.84 -1.25 -19.38
C LYS A 506 3.74 -1.73 -20.82
N GLU A 507 3.82 -0.80 -21.76
CA GLU A 507 4.07 -1.11 -23.18
C GLU A 507 5.51 -1.64 -23.34
N LYS A 508 5.67 -2.74 -24.07
CA LYS A 508 6.96 -3.29 -24.48
C LYS A 508 7.04 -3.31 -26.01
N ASP A 509 8.26 -3.12 -26.50
CA ASP A 509 8.58 -3.19 -27.94
C ASP A 509 8.44 -4.60 -28.52
#